data_AF-A0A7C5HX69-F1
#
_entry.id   AF-A0A7C5HX69-F1
#
_cell.length_a   1.000
_cell.length_b   1.000
_cell.length_c   1.000
_cell.angle_alpha   90.00
_cell.angle_beta   90.00
_cell.angle_gamma   90.00
#
_symmetry.space_group_name_H-M   'P 1'
#
loop_
_entity.id
_entity.type
_entity.pdbx_description
1 polymer ?
#
loop_
_entity_poly.entity_id
_entity_poly.type
_entity_poly.pdbx_seq_one_letter_code
_entity_poly.pdbx_strand_id
1 'polypeptide(L)' 'IVLLRNCYPINVLNAIKMVPEVCRIYCSTANPVEVVLAETDQGRGILGVIDGVKTKGVESDTEIQERKNFLRKIGYKL' A
#
# COMPACT_ATOMS: atom_id res chain seq x y z
N ILE A 1 6.71 12.56 2.47
CA ILE A 1 6.94 11.09 2.44
C ILE A 1 7.06 10.62 3.88
N VAL A 2 6.42 9.50 4.25
CA VAL A 2 6.54 8.91 5.60
C VAL A 2 7.26 7.57 5.45
N LEU A 3 8.35 7.39 6.20
CA LEU A 3 9.08 6.12 6.28
C LEU A 3 8.81 5.50 7.65
N LEU A 4 8.41 4.23 7.67
CA LEU A 4 8.02 3.51 8.88
C LEU A 4 9.02 2.40 9.20
N ARG A 5 9.25 2.16 10.50
CA ARG A 5 9.99 1.01 11.03
C ARG A 5 9.31 0.57 12.33
N ASN A 6 9.33 -0.74 12.62
CA ASN A 6 8.71 -1.34 13.82
C ASN A 6 7.19 -1.15 13.93
N CYS A 7 6.51 -0.81 12.83
CA CYS A 7 5.07 -0.77 12.72
C CYS A 7 4.64 -1.03 11.25
N TYR A 8 3.35 -1.26 11.03
CA TYR A 8 2.78 -1.44 9.70
C TYR A 8 1.90 -0.25 9.31
N PRO A 9 1.76 0.03 8.00
CA PRO A 9 0.82 1.02 7.48
C PRO A 9 -0.58 0.96 8.10
N ILE A 10 -1.13 -0.25 8.27
CA ILE A 10 -2.49 -0.44 8.81
C ILE A 10 -2.66 0.10 10.23
N ASN A 11 -1.57 0.27 10.99
CA ASN A 11 -1.62 0.84 12.33
C ASN A 11 -1.86 2.36 12.32
N VAL A 12 -1.44 3.07 11.26
CA VAL A 12 -1.39 4.55 11.22
C VAL A 12 -2.20 5.16 10.07
N LEU A 13 -2.60 4.36 9.07
CA LEU A 13 -3.22 4.85 7.84
C LEU A 13 -4.48 5.67 8.11
N ASN A 14 -5.29 5.28 9.10
CA ASN A 14 -6.48 6.04 9.48
C ASN A 14 -6.13 7.38 10.11
N ALA A 15 -5.12 7.46 10.96
CA ALA A 15 -4.68 8.73 11.55
C ALA A 15 -4.21 9.71 10.46
N ILE A 16 -3.43 9.24 9.48
CA ILE A 16 -2.96 10.05 8.35
C ILE A 16 -4.14 10.55 7.50
N LYS A 17 -5.11 9.68 7.18
CA LYS A 17 -6.30 10.07 6.41
C LYS A 17 -7.16 11.13 7.11
N MET A 18 -7.10 11.21 8.43
CA MET A 18 -7.88 12.16 9.22
C MET A 18 -7.20 13.52 9.40
N VAL A 19 -5.95 13.69 8.95
CA VAL A 19 -5.26 14.98 8.99
C VAL A 19 -5.94 15.94 8.00
N PRO A 20 -6.40 17.13 8.42
CA PRO A 20 -7.15 18.07 7.55
C PRO A 20 -6.42 18.46 6.26
N GLU A 21 -5.09 18.53 6.29
CA GLU A 21 -4.24 18.91 5.15
C GLU A 21 -3.96 17.75 4.17
N VAL A 22 -4.34 16.51 4.51
CA VAL A 22 -4.07 15.35 3.66
C VAL A 22 -5.15 15.20 2.59
N CYS A 23 -4.84 15.60 1.36
CA CYS A 23 -5.76 15.46 0.24
C CYS A 23 -5.93 14.01 -0.24
N ARG A 24 -4.82 13.25 -0.33
CA ARG A 24 -4.82 11.86 -0.80
C ARG A 24 -3.52 11.14 -0.40
N ILE A 25 -3.61 9.81 -0.29
CA ILE A 25 -2.47 8.90 -0.15
C ILE A 25 -2.30 8.12 -1.46
N TYR A 26 -1.12 8.18 -2.08
CA TYR A 26 -0.84 7.50 -3.35
C TYR A 26 -0.58 5.99 -3.16
N CYS A 27 0.31 5.63 -2.24
CA CYS A 27 0.60 4.25 -1.86
C CYS A 27 1.01 4.17 -0.39
N SER A 28 0.86 2.98 0.20
CA SER A 28 1.43 2.65 1.50
C SER A 28 1.78 1.17 1.53
N THR A 29 3.07 0.88 1.34
CA THR A 29 3.57 -0.47 1.03
C THR A 29 4.97 -0.69 1.60
N ALA A 30 5.36 -1.97 1.69
CA ALA A 30 6.74 -2.38 1.94
C ALA A 30 7.38 -3.01 0.69
N ASN A 31 6.65 -3.10 -0.42
CA ASN A 31 7.18 -3.56 -1.70
C ASN A 31 8.15 -2.52 -2.30
N PRO A 32 9.01 -2.93 -3.26
CA PRO A 32 9.66 -1.97 -4.14
C PRO A 32 8.63 -1.03 -4.78
N VAL A 33 8.92 0.27 -4.78
CA VAL A 33 7.98 1.29 -5.23
C VAL A 33 8.64 2.30 -6.15
N GLU A 34 7.94 2.64 -7.23
CA GLU A 34 8.33 3.70 -8.17
C GLU A 34 7.20 4.74 -8.25
N VAL A 35 7.58 6.00 -8.50
CA VAL A 35 6.64 7.12 -8.67
C VAL A 35 6.72 7.61 -10.11
N VAL A 36 5.57 7.63 -10.80
CA VAL A 36 5.46 8.17 -12.15
C VAL A 36 5.19 9.66 -12.06
N LEU A 37 6.12 10.46 -12.57
CA LEU A 37 6.06 11.92 -12.57
C LEU A 37 5.79 12.44 -13.98
N ALA A 38 4.90 13.42 -14.10
CA ALA A 38 4.82 14.30 -15.25
C ALA A 38 5.58 15.59 -14.94
N GLU A 39 6.26 16.14 -15.93
CA GLU A 39 6.93 17.44 -15.86
C GLU A 39 6.44 18.33 -17.01
N THR A 40 6.14 19.58 -16.69
CA THR A 40 5.78 20.64 -17.63
C THR A 40 6.61 21.88 -17.32
N ASP A 41 6.51 22.93 -18.14
CA ASP A 41 7.19 24.21 -17.89
C ASP A 41 6.80 24.84 -16.54
N GLN A 42 5.63 24.50 -15.99
CA GLN A 42 5.18 24.99 -14.68
C GLN A 42 5.78 24.19 -13.51
N GLY A 43 6.05 22.89 -13.68
CA GLY A 43 6.55 22.04 -12.60
C GLY A 43 6.20 20.56 -12.76
N ARG A 44 6.14 19.84 -11.63
CA ARG A 44 5.94 18.38 -11.59
C ARG A 44 4.65 17.96 -10.91
N GLY A 45 4.03 16.90 -11.42
CA GLY A 45 2.87 16.25 -10.83
C GLY A 45 3.05 14.74 -10.71
N ILE A 46 2.50 14.14 -9.67
CA ILE A 46 2.45 12.68 -9.52
C ILE A 46 1.27 12.13 -10.33
N LEU A 47 1.56 11.35 -11.37
CA LEU A 47 0.54 10.66 -12.17
C LEU A 47 0.09 9.35 -11.52
N GLY A 48 1.00 8.67 -10.82
CA GLY A 48 0.71 7.38 -10.23
C GLY A 48 1.93 6.74 -9.56
N VAL A 49 1.73 5.53 -9.07
CA VAL A 49 2.73 4.74 -8.34
C VAL A 49 2.69 3.31 -8.85
N ILE A 50 3.86 2.69 -8.96
CA ILE A 50 4.02 1.28 -9.25
C ILE A 50 4.37 0.61 -7.93
N ASP A 51 3.42 -0.12 -7.34
CA ASP A 51 3.56 -0.80 -6.05
C ASP A 51 3.81 -2.30 -6.27
N GLY A 52 5.08 -2.71 -6.16
CA GLY A 52 5.49 -4.09 -6.33
C GLY A 52 5.42 -4.55 -7.78
N VAL A 53 4.86 -5.74 -7.99
CA VAL A 53 4.91 -6.47 -9.26
C VAL A 53 3.52 -6.73 -9.82
N LYS A 54 3.45 -6.96 -11.13
CA LYS A 54 2.21 -7.34 -11.82
C LYS A 54 1.67 -8.67 -11.26
N THR A 55 0.35 -8.75 -11.10
CA THR A 55 -0.36 -9.97 -10.70
C THR A 55 -0.06 -11.13 -11.65
N LYS A 56 0.16 -12.33 -11.09
CA LYS A 56 0.50 -13.55 -11.84
C LYS A 56 -0.71 -14.38 -12.30
N GLY A 57 -1.87 -14.21 -11.67
CA GLY A 57 -3.09 -14.97 -11.94
C GLY A 57 -4.18 -14.68 -10.90
N VAL A 58 -5.26 -15.46 -10.96
CA VAL A 58 -6.35 -15.44 -9.95
C VAL A 58 -6.10 -16.57 -8.94
N GLU A 59 -6.36 -16.30 -7.67
CA GLU A 59 -6.22 -17.30 -6.60
C GLU A 59 -7.19 -18.48 -6.77
N SER A 60 -6.71 -19.69 -6.47
CA SER A 60 -7.46 -20.93 -6.35
C SER A 60 -8.08 -21.09 -4.96
N ASP A 61 -8.99 -22.06 -4.79
CA ASP A 61 -9.61 -22.36 -3.49
C ASP A 61 -8.57 -22.72 -2.41
N THR A 62 -7.48 -23.37 -2.80
CA THR A 62 -6.36 -23.71 -1.90
C THR A 62 -5.65 -22.44 -1.42
N GLU A 63 -5.30 -21.53 -2.33
CA GLU A 63 -4.64 -20.25 -2.00
C GLU A 63 -5.55 -19.34 -1.13
N ILE A 64 -6.87 -19.38 -1.37
CA ILE A 64 -7.86 -18.72 -0.52
C ILE A 64 -7.80 -19.23 0.92
N GLN A 65 -7.73 -20.55 1.10
CA GLN A 65 -7.62 -21.14 2.44
C GLN A 65 -6.28 -20.79 3.09
N GLU A 66 -5.19 -20.81 2.33
CA GLU A 66 -3.86 -20.44 2.81
C GLU A 66 -3.83 -19.00 3.34
N ARG A 67 -4.30 -18.01 2.58
CA ARG A 67 -4.29 -16.61 3.06
C ARG A 67 -5.21 -16.39 4.26
N LYS A 68 -6.35 -17.08 4.33
CA LYS A 68 -7.27 -16.99 5.49
C LYS A 68 -6.62 -17.59 6.74
N ASN A 69 -5.97 -18.74 6.61
CA ASN A 69 -5.26 -19.40 7.70
C ASN A 69 -4.05 -18.58 8.15
N PHE A 70 -3.33 -17.97 7.21
CA PHE A 70 -2.24 -17.05 7.53
C PHE A 70 -2.72 -15.90 8.42
N LEU A 71 -3.83 -15.23 8.08
CA LEU A 71 -4.37 -14.15 8.91
C LEU A 71 -4.70 -14.57 10.35
N ARG A 72 -5.18 -15.81 10.55
CA ARG A 72 -5.39 -16.38 11.90
C ARG A 72 -4.07 -16.66 12.61
N LYS A 73 -3.11 -17.25 11.90
CA LYS A 73 -1.76 -17.55 12.43
C LYS A 73 -1.03 -16.29 12.91
N ILE A 74 -1.17 -15.17 12.19
CA ILE A 74 -0.59 -13.88 12.59
C ILE A 74 -1.49 -13.06 13.52
N GLY A 75 -2.61 -13.62 14.00
CA GLY A 75 -3.45 -13.03 15.05
C GLY A 75 -4.40 -11.91 14.59
N TYR A 76 -4.60 -11.72 13.29
CA TYR A 76 -5.49 -10.68 12.75
C TYR A 76 -6.95 -11.13 12.59
N LYS A 77 -7.21 -12.43 12.67
CA LYS A 77 -8.56 -13.02 12.60
C LYS A 77 -8.67 -14.16 13.61
N LEU A 78 -9.89 -14.36 14.11
CA LEU A 78 -10.28 -15.50 14.95
C LEU A 78 -10.77 -16.68 14.09
#